data_AF-A0AAQ1GJ61-F1
#
_entry.id   AF-A0AAQ1GJ61-F1
#
_cell.length_a   1.000
_cell.length_b   1.000
_cell.length_c   1.000
_cell.angle_alpha   90.00
_cell.angle_beta   90.00
_cell.angle_gamma   90.00
#
_symmetry.space_group_name_H-M   'P 1'
#
loop_
_entity.id
_entity.type
_entity.pdbx_description
1 polymer ?
#
loop_
_entity_poly.entity_id
_entity_poly.type
_entity_poly.pdbx_seq_one_letter_code
_entity_poly.pdbx_strand_id
1 'polypeptide(L)' 'MMTYAIFTTDGTMLARLTTATPPTLEQMADHCAAVQGFADRDEWMVAARIDQIAYAPVH' A
#
# COMPACT_ATOMS: atom_id res chain seq x y z
N MET A 1 6.72 8.48 -14.81
CA MET A 1 6.03 8.12 -13.55
C MET A 1 5.16 6.92 -13.84
N MET A 2 5.15 5.94 -12.95
CA MET A 2 4.33 4.74 -13.02
C MET A 2 3.35 4.77 -11.84
N THR A 3 2.11 4.37 -12.07
CA THR A 3 1.12 4.24 -11.00
C THR A 3 1.03 2.78 -10.62
N TYR A 4 1.00 2.52 -9.31
CA TYR A 4 0.81 1.19 -8.75
C TYR A 4 -0.50 1.18 -7.97
N ALA A 5 -1.34 0.19 -8.23
CA ALA A 5 -2.48 -0.11 -7.38
C ALA A 5 -2.04 -1.12 -6.32
N ILE A 6 -2.36 -0.81 -5.06
CA ILE A 6 -2.02 -1.64 -3.89
C ILE A 6 -3.30 -2.29 -3.39
N PHE A 7 -3.23 -3.58 -3.08
CA PHE A 7 -4.35 -4.42 -2.70
C PHE A 7 -4.03 -5.23 -1.45
N THR A 8 -5.07 -5.65 -0.75
CA THR A 8 -5.00 -6.78 0.19
C THR A 8 -4.93 -8.10 -0.58
N THR A 9 -4.63 -9.19 0.12
CA THR A 9 -4.59 -10.56 -0.45
C THR A 9 -5.94 -11.04 -0.97
N ASP A 10 -7.05 -10.54 -0.43
CA ASP A 10 -8.42 -10.79 -0.91
C ASP A 10 -8.80 -9.92 -2.13
N GLY A 11 -7.90 -9.04 -2.59
CA GLY A 11 -8.11 -8.21 -3.78
C GLY A 11 -8.81 -6.88 -3.51
N THR A 12 -9.03 -6.52 -2.25
CA THR A 12 -9.57 -5.20 -1.89
C THR A 12 -8.53 -4.13 -2.15
N MET A 13 -8.88 -3.10 -2.92
CA MET A 13 -7.97 -1.98 -3.22
C MET A 13 -7.75 -1.11 -1.99
N LEU A 14 -6.48 -0.89 -1.63
CA LEU A 14 -6.07 -0.09 -0.48
C LEU A 14 -5.71 1.35 -0.87
N ALA A 15 -4.87 1.51 -1.88
CA ALA A 15 -4.38 2.82 -2.31
C ALA A 15 -3.82 2.78 -3.73
N ARG A 16 -3.52 3.96 -4.27
CA ARG A 16 -2.74 4.11 -5.51
C ARG A 16 -1.52 4.98 -5.24
N LEU A 17 -0.37 4.52 -5.69
CA LEU A 17 0.90 5.23 -5.53
C LEU A 17 1.50 5.54 -6.90
N THR A 18 1.66 6.83 -7.22
CA THR A 18 2.35 7.27 -8.44
C THR A 18 3.76 7.71 -8.07
N THR A 19 4.76 7.08 -8.67
CA THR A 19 6.17 7.36 -8.40
C THR A 19 7.02 7.27 -9.67
N ALA A 20 8.15 7.99 -9.70
CA ALA A 20 9.10 7.93 -10.79
C ALA A 20 9.95 6.65 -10.77
N THR A 21 10.19 6.08 -9.59
CA THR A 21 10.97 4.86 -9.37
C THR A 21 10.10 3.76 -8.75
N PRO A 22 10.35 2.47 -9.05
CA PRO A 22 9.65 1.37 -8.39
C PRO A 22 9.83 1.46 -6.86
N PRO A 23 8.74 1.58 -6.09
CA PRO A 23 8.83 1.68 -4.64
C PRO A 23 8.98 0.28 -4.02
N THR A 24 9.51 0.21 -2.81
CA THR A 24 9.56 -1.06 -2.05
C THR A 24 8.20 -1.39 -1.47
N LEU A 25 7.99 -2.67 -1.08
CA LEU A 25 6.78 -3.09 -0.36
C LEU A 25 6.58 -2.29 0.93
N GLU A 26 7.66 -1.97 1.65
CA GLU A 26 7.60 -1.13 2.84
C GLU A 26 7.07 0.27 2.52
N GLN A 27 7.63 0.93 1.51
CA GLN A 27 7.17 2.26 1.09
C GLN A 27 5.71 2.26 0.64
N MET A 28 5.25 1.17 0.02
CA MET A 28 3.84 0.98 -0.33
C MET A 28 2.96 0.83 0.91
N ALA A 29 3.38 0.04 1.90
CA ALA A 29 2.66 -0.13 3.17
C ALA A 29 2.62 1.18 3.98
N ASP A 30 3.74 1.90 4.07
CA ASP A 30 3.83 3.21 4.70
C ASP A 30 2.88 4.22 4.04
N HIS A 31 2.80 4.20 2.70
CA HIS A 31 1.84 5.02 1.97
C HIS A 31 0.39 4.65 2.31
N CYS A 32 0.07 3.36 2.36
CA CYS A 32 -1.27 2.90 2.75
C CYS A 32 -1.63 3.33 4.17
N ALA A 33 -0.71 3.21 5.13
CA ALA A 33 -0.92 3.67 6.50
C ALA A 33 -1.19 5.18 6.56
N ALA A 34 -0.37 5.98 5.88
CA ALA A 34 -0.55 7.43 5.82
C ALA A 34 -1.89 7.85 5.18
N VAL A 35 -2.32 7.18 4.10
CA VAL A 35 -3.62 7.41 3.45
C VAL A 35 -4.78 7.11 4.39
N GLN A 36 -4.62 6.11 5.27
CA GLN A 36 -5.62 5.70 6.25
C GLN A 36 -5.54 6.49 7.57
N GLY A 37 -4.60 7.44 7.68
CA GLY A 37 -4.45 8.31 8.85
C GLY A 37 -3.63 7.69 10.00
N PHE A 38 -2.91 6.60 9.75
CA PHE A 38 -2.02 5.99 10.72
C PHE A 38 -0.62 6.59 10.64
N ALA A 39 0.04 6.72 11.80
CA ALA A 39 1.41 7.23 11.87
C ALA A 39 2.46 6.17 11.51
N ASP A 40 2.08 4.89 11.64
CA ASP A 40 2.98 3.76 11.51
C ASP A 40 2.31 2.61 10.72
N ARG A 41 3.10 1.93 9.89
CA ARG A 41 2.61 0.83 9.05
C ARG A 41 2.20 -0.39 9.85
N ASP A 42 2.92 -0.72 10.93
CA ASP A 42 2.66 -1.90 11.74
C ASP A 42 1.37 -1.68 12.54
N GLU A 43 1.16 -0.46 13.06
CA GLU A 43 -0.11 -0.07 13.69
C GLU A 43 -1.29 -0.24 12.71
N TRP A 44 -1.14 0.26 11.49
CA TRP A 44 -2.15 0.11 10.44
C TRP A 44 -2.40 -1.36 10.08
N MET A 45 -1.36 -2.16 9.87
CA MET A 45 -1.47 -3.58 9.50
C MET A 45 -2.17 -4.39 10.59
N VAL A 46 -1.87 -4.12 11.87
CA VAL A 46 -2.56 -4.75 13.00
C VAL A 46 -4.02 -4.31 13.08
N ALA A 47 -4.30 -3.01 12.97
CA ALA A 47 -5.66 -2.48 13.06
C ALA A 47 -6.56 -2.96 11.89
N ALA A 48 -6.00 -3.01 10.68
CA ALA A 48 -6.70 -3.45 9.47
C ALA A 48 -6.69 -4.97 9.28
N ARG A 49 -5.97 -5.73 10.13
CA ARG A 49 -5.75 -7.19 10.01
C ARG A 49 -5.18 -7.57 8.64
N ILE A 50 -4.18 -6.84 8.19
CA ILE A 50 -3.50 -7.05 6.92
C ILE A 50 -2.16 -7.71 7.21
N ASP A 51 -2.03 -9.00 6.88
CA ASP A 51 -0.74 -9.70 6.97
C ASP A 51 0.17 -9.39 5.77
N GLN A 52 -0.41 -9.20 4.59
CA GLN A 52 0.33 -9.00 3.34
C GLN A 52 -0.42 -8.07 2.39
N ILE A 53 0.36 -7.32 1.60
CA ILE A 53 -0.12 -6.48 0.51
C ILE A 53 0.37 -7.02 -0.83
N ALA A 54 -0.45 -6.87 -1.86
CA ALA A 54 -0.11 -7.11 -3.25
C ALA A 54 -0.11 -5.79 -4.02
N TYR A 55 0.64 -5.71 -5.11
CA TYR A 55 0.63 -4.53 -5.97
C TYR A 55 0.73 -4.90 -7.45
N ALA A 56 0.15 -4.06 -8.29
CA ALA A 56 0.26 -4.17 -9.74
C ALA A 56 0.47 -2.79 -10.37
N PRO A 57 1.34 -2.65 -11.38
CA PRO A 57 1.41 -1.43 -12.17
C PRO A 57 0.10 -1.24 -12.95
N VAL A 58 -0.38 -0.01 -13.01
CA VAL A 58 -1.54 0.40 -13.81
C VAL A 58 -1.10 1.39 -14.89
N HIS A 59 -1.59 1.15 -16.11
CA HIS A 59 -1.31 1.94 -17.31
C HIS A 59 -2.27 3.10 -17.49
#